data_AF-A0A8B6ZPN5-F1
#
_entry.id   AF-A0A8B6ZPN5-F1
#
_cell.length_a   1.000
_cell.length_b   1.000
_cell.length_c   1.000
_cell.angle_alpha   90.00
_cell.angle_beta   90.00
_cell.angle_gamma   90.00
#
_symmetry.space_group_name_H-M   'P 1'
#
loop_
_entity.id
_entity.type
_entity.pdbx_description
1 polymer ?
#
loop_
_entity_poly.entity_id
_entity_poly.type
_entity_poly.pdbx_seq_one_letter_code
_entity_poly.pdbx_strand_id
1 'polypeptide(L)'
;MAPNKNSKAPSPNTRYLLSLTEINGAKCFHHSDCHSDCCLINLDNGGAFCAPKAGYTMPCLPQTKGTTNILCPCRQGLICIAKDLLCPRRCHVL
;
A
#
# COMPACT_ATOMS: atom_id res chain seq x y z
N MET A 1 47.50 8.06 -14.72
CA MET A 1 46.41 7.75 -15.68
C MET A 1 45.25 7.11 -14.92
N ALA A 2 44.04 7.66 -15.00
CA ALA A 2 42.80 7.02 -14.54
C ALA A 2 41.74 7.16 -15.64
N PRO A 3 41.12 6.07 -16.13
CA PRO A 3 40.10 6.18 -17.16
C PRO A 3 38.71 6.52 -16.59
N ASN A 4 38.24 7.70 -17.00
CA ASN A 4 36.91 8.00 -17.57
C ASN A 4 35.66 7.45 -16.85
N LYS A 5 34.99 8.32 -16.05
CA LYS A 5 33.59 8.15 -15.65
C LYS A 5 32.68 9.04 -16.50
N ASN A 6 32.49 8.67 -17.77
CA ASN A 6 31.35 9.16 -18.54
C ASN A 6 30.08 8.47 -18.05
N SER A 7 29.38 9.12 -17.13
CA SER A 7 27.96 8.89 -16.91
C SER A 7 27.38 10.22 -16.50
N LYS A 8 26.93 10.94 -17.52
CA LYS A 8 26.21 12.21 -17.44
C LYS A 8 25.11 12.07 -16.40
N ALA A 9 25.21 12.80 -15.29
CA ALA A 9 24.12 12.91 -14.33
C ALA A 9 22.91 13.52 -15.07
N PRO A 10 21.73 12.86 -15.07
CA PRO A 10 20.56 13.48 -15.66
C PRO A 10 20.07 14.64 -14.77
N SER A 11 19.82 15.75 -15.45
CA SER A 11 19.26 17.04 -15.03
C SER A 11 18.00 16.91 -14.15
N PRO A 12 17.68 17.89 -13.27
CA PRO A 12 16.68 17.74 -12.22
C PRO A 12 15.27 17.86 -12.81
N ASN A 13 14.55 16.75 -12.85
CA ASN A 13 13.10 16.76 -13.06
C ASN A 13 12.43 16.16 -11.81
N THR A 14 12.19 17.02 -10.83
CA THR A 14 11.52 16.78 -9.53
C THR A 14 10.15 16.08 -9.65
N ARG A 15 9.59 15.94 -10.87
CA ARG A 15 8.30 15.30 -11.12
C ARG A 15 8.33 13.77 -11.25
N TYR A 16 9.49 13.15 -11.49
CA TYR A 16 9.58 11.68 -11.67
C TYR A 16 9.91 10.93 -10.37
N LEU A 17 10.35 11.63 -9.32
CA LEU A 17 10.59 11.05 -8.00
C LEU A 17 9.31 10.92 -7.16
N LEU A 18 8.22 11.59 -7.55
CA LEU A 18 6.93 11.50 -6.87
C LEU A 18 6.25 10.14 -7.02
N SER A 19 6.70 9.29 -7.95
CA SER A 19 5.91 8.12 -8.39
C SER A 19 6.46 6.76 -7.97
N LEU A 20 7.62 6.65 -7.31
CA LEU A 20 8.13 5.34 -6.86
C LEU A 20 7.61 4.97 -5.47
N THR A 21 7.36 5.94 -4.59
CA THR A 21 6.88 5.71 -3.23
C THR A 21 5.39 5.39 -3.14
N GLU A 22 4.62 5.76 -4.16
CA GLU A 22 3.16 5.57 -4.19
C GLU A 22 2.73 4.21 -4.79
N ILE A 23 3.68 3.45 -5.34
CA ILE A 23 3.46 2.14 -5.98
C ILE A 23 3.48 1.04 -4.92
N ASN A 24 2.64 0.02 -5.11
CA ASN A 24 2.64 -1.18 -4.26
C ASN A 24 4.07 -1.74 -4.06
N GLY A 25 4.43 -2.05 -2.82
CA GLY A 25 5.74 -2.55 -2.42
C GLY A 25 6.71 -1.46 -1.96
N ALA A 26 6.42 -0.18 -2.19
CA ALA A 26 7.23 0.91 -1.68
C ALA A 26 7.07 1.08 -0.17
N LYS A 27 8.13 1.53 0.52
CA LYS A 27 8.06 1.81 1.96
C LYS A 27 7.16 3.02 2.22
N CYS A 28 6.31 2.93 3.22
CA CYS A 28 5.38 3.98 3.60
C CYS A 28 5.36 4.15 5.12
N PHE A 29 4.89 5.31 5.57
CA PHE A 29 4.64 5.60 6.98
C PHE A 29 3.17 5.93 7.22
N HIS A 30 2.52 6.57 6.26
CA HIS A 30 1.11 6.91 6.28
C HIS A 30 0.38 6.26 5.11
N HIS A 31 -0.88 5.86 5.31
CA HIS A 31 -1.73 5.31 4.24
C HIS A 31 -1.87 6.27 3.05
N SER A 32 -1.82 7.58 3.30
CA SER A 32 -1.86 8.64 2.29
C SER A 32 -0.59 8.72 1.44
N ASP A 33 0.49 8.05 1.82
CA ASP A 33 1.71 7.94 1.01
C ASP A 33 1.50 6.97 -0.17
N CYS A 34 0.42 6.19 -0.15
CA CYS A 34 0.14 5.14 -1.11
C CYS A 34 -1.05 5.51 -2.00
N HIS A 35 -0.95 5.29 -3.31
CA HIS A 35 -2.07 5.48 -4.23
C HIS A 35 -3.28 4.58 -3.89
N SER A 36 -3.01 3.41 -3.29
CA SER A 36 -4.03 2.48 -2.83
C SER A 36 -4.70 2.89 -1.51
N ASP A 37 -4.21 3.92 -0.84
CA ASP A 37 -4.61 4.33 0.51
C ASP A 37 -4.45 3.18 1.53
N CYS A 38 -3.41 2.35 1.34
CA CYS A 38 -3.08 1.26 2.26
C CYS A 38 -1.56 1.15 2.46
N CYS A 39 -1.13 1.45 3.68
CA CYS A 39 0.24 1.25 4.14
C CYS A 39 0.29 0.03 5.07
N LEU A 40 0.56 -1.14 4.51
CA LEU A 40 0.42 -2.43 5.21
C LEU A 40 1.66 -2.77 6.02
N ILE A 41 1.48 -3.10 7.30
CA ILE A 41 2.56 -3.60 8.16
C ILE A 41 2.95 -5.01 7.70
N ASN A 42 4.22 -5.19 7.38
CA ASN A 42 4.84 -6.48 7.13
C ASN A 42 5.76 -6.83 8.30
N LEU A 43 5.31 -7.80 9.11
CA LEU A 43 6.02 -8.29 10.30
C LEU A 43 7.27 -9.09 9.92
N ASP A 44 7.24 -9.81 8.79
CA ASP A 44 8.35 -10.65 8.33
C ASP A 44 9.54 -9.80 7.88
N ASN A 45 9.26 -8.67 7.23
CA ASN A 45 10.27 -7.76 6.69
C ASN A 45 10.60 -6.59 7.64
N GLY A 46 9.92 -6.47 8.78
CA GLY A 46 10.16 -5.42 9.78
C GLY A 46 9.90 -4.00 9.24
N GLY A 47 8.71 -3.74 8.71
CA GLY A 47 8.36 -2.41 8.18
C GLY A 47 6.92 -2.28 7.70
N ALA A 48 6.59 -1.17 7.05
CA ALA A 48 5.31 -0.97 6.39
C ALA A 48 5.50 -0.57 4.93
N PHE A 49 4.67 -1.13 4.07
CA PHE A 49 4.79 -0.99 2.62
C PHE A 49 3.42 -0.77 1.97
N CYS A 50 3.39 0.02 0.90
CA CYS A 50 2.18 0.23 0.13
C CYS A 50 1.67 -1.10 -0.40
N ALA A 51 0.37 -1.34 -0.26
CA ALA A 51 -0.24 -2.61 -0.65
C ALA A 51 -1.55 -2.36 -1.40
N PRO A 52 -1.97 -3.28 -2.30
CA PRO A 52 -3.23 -3.11 -3.01
C PRO A 52 -4.43 -3.22 -2.08
N LYS A 53 -5.53 -2.53 -2.44
CA LYS A 53 -6.83 -2.70 -1.78
C LYS A 53 -7.30 -4.16 -1.87
N ALA A 54 -7.98 -4.63 -0.82
CA ALA A 54 -8.46 -6.00 -0.71
C ALA A 54 -9.50 -6.35 -1.80
N GLY A 55 -9.35 -7.54 -2.39
CA GLY A 55 -10.25 -8.09 -3.40
C GLY A 55 -11.43 -8.87 -2.82
N TYR A 56 -12.31 -9.38 -3.69
CA TYR A 56 -13.42 -10.23 -3.28
C TYR A 56 -12.93 -11.40 -2.42
N THR A 57 -13.64 -11.69 -1.33
CA THR A 57 -13.34 -12.70 -0.30
C THR A 57 -12.05 -12.51 0.49
N MET A 58 -11.25 -11.47 0.22
CA MET A 58 -10.06 -11.17 1.02
C MET A 58 -10.47 -10.65 2.41
N PRO A 59 -9.68 -10.96 3.45
CA PRO A 59 -9.94 -10.45 4.79
C PRO A 59 -9.85 -8.92 4.83
N CYS A 60 -10.68 -8.30 5.66
CA CYS A 60 -10.73 -6.86 5.80
C CYS A 60 -11.09 -6.45 7.24
N LEU A 61 -10.84 -5.19 7.58
CA LEU A 61 -11.31 -4.59 8.83
C LEU A 61 -12.22 -3.40 8.51
N PRO A 62 -13.21 -3.08 9.37
CA PRO A 62 -13.88 -1.80 9.31
C PRO A 62 -12.82 -0.71 9.48
N GLN A 63 -12.84 0.29 8.60
CA GLN A 63 -11.75 1.26 8.49
C GLN A 63 -11.42 1.90 9.84
N THR A 64 -10.27 1.54 10.41
CA THR A 64 -9.70 2.18 11.57
C THR A 64 -8.90 3.39 11.09
N LYS A 65 -9.16 4.59 11.62
CA LYS A 65 -8.38 5.81 11.35
C LYS A 65 -6.97 5.72 11.93
N GLY A 66 -6.16 4.79 11.40
CA GLY A 66 -4.77 4.59 11.76
C GLY A 66 -3.85 5.06 10.65
N THR A 67 -2.63 5.44 11.02
CA THR A 67 -1.56 5.85 10.11
C THR A 67 -1.10 4.70 9.20
N THR A 68 -1.02 3.47 9.73
CA THR A 68 -0.72 2.23 9.00
C THR A 68 -1.84 1.20 9.14
N ASN A 69 -1.85 0.21 8.25
CA ASN A 69 -2.89 -0.81 8.12
C ASN A 69 -2.36 -2.19 8.50
N ILE A 70 -3.18 -2.98 9.20
CA ILE A 70 -2.97 -4.42 9.41
C ILE A 70 -3.65 -5.23 8.30
N LEU A 71 -4.78 -4.71 7.78
CA LEU A 71 -5.48 -5.22 6.61
C LEU A 71 -5.87 -4.03 5.73
N CYS A 72 -5.70 -4.18 4.42
CA CYS A 72 -6.09 -3.13 3.47
C CYS A 72 -7.62 -3.03 3.34
N PRO A 73 -8.15 -1.82 3.09
CA PRO A 73 -9.57 -1.64 2.82
C PRO A 73 -9.98 -2.38 1.54
N CYS A 74 -11.25 -2.74 1.44
CA CYS A 74 -11.80 -3.31 0.22
C CYS A 74 -11.66 -2.33 -0.96
N ARG A 75 -11.45 -2.87 -2.17
CA ARG A 75 -11.47 -2.05 -3.39
C ARG A 75 -12.86 -1.45 -3.64
N GLN A 76 -12.92 -0.43 -4.49
CA GLN A 76 -14.17 0.22 -4.88
C GLN A 76 -15.24 -0.80 -5.31
N GLY A 77 -16.47 -0.64 -4.82
CA GLY A 77 -17.60 -1.53 -5.14
C GLY A 77 -17.72 -2.77 -4.24
N LEU A 78 -16.82 -2.97 -3.28
CA LEU A 78 -16.92 -4.02 -2.28
C LEU A 78 -17.13 -3.45 -0.89
N ILE A 79 -17.84 -4.19 -0.03
CA ILE A 79 -18.04 -3.86 1.38
C ILE A 79 -17.39 -4.88 2.30
N CYS A 80 -16.88 -4.40 3.43
CA CYS A 80 -16.26 -5.23 4.46
C CYS A 80 -17.30 -5.71 5.46
N ILE A 81 -17.77 -6.97 5.34
CA ILE A 81 -18.81 -7.53 6.21
C ILE A 81 -18.39 -8.87 6.82
N ALA A 82 -18.97 -9.20 7.97
CA ALA A 82 -18.92 -10.53 8.56
C ALA A 82 -20.25 -11.22 8.23
N LYS A 83 -20.20 -12.47 7.74
CA LYS A 83 -21.42 -13.27 7.52
C LYS A 83 -22.05 -13.73 8.84
N ASP A 84 -21.22 -14.03 9.83
CA ASP A 84 -21.60 -14.46 11.18
C ASP A 84 -20.66 -13.83 12.22
N LEU A 85 -21.08 -13.81 13.50
CA LEU A 85 -20.30 -13.27 14.62
C LEU A 85 -18.94 -13.98 14.83
N LEU A 86 -18.84 -15.23 14.39
CA LEU A 86 -17.63 -16.06 14.50
C LEU A 86 -16.73 -15.98 13.27
N CYS A 87 -17.22 -15.42 12.17
CA CYS A 87 -16.51 -15.41 10.89
C CYS A 87 -15.68 -14.12 10.75
N PRO A 88 -14.40 -14.21 10.30
CA PRO A 88 -13.63 -13.02 10.00
C PRO A 88 -14.29 -12.23 8.87
N ARG A 89 -14.19 -10.91 8.95
CA ARG A 89 -14.74 -10.00 7.95
C ARG A 89 -14.02 -10.16 6.61
N ARG A 90 -14.80 -10.15 5.53
CA ARG A 90 -14.30 -10.30 4.16
C ARG A 90 -14.99 -9.29 3.24
N CYS A 91 -14.31 -8.98 2.14
CA CYS A 91 -14.87 -8.11 1.11
C CYS A 91 -15.90 -8.86 0.26
N HIS A 92 -17.12 -8.31 0.18
CA HIS A 92 -18.22 -8.86 -0.62
C HIS A 92 -18.80 -7.81 -1.55
N VAL A 93 -19.43 -8.28 -2.63
CA VAL A 93 -20.25 -7.43 -3.51
C VAL A 93 -21.54 -7.12 -2.76
N LEU A 94 -22.01 -5.88 -2.88
CA LEU A 94 -23.28 -5.42 -2.34
C LEU A 94 -24.45 -5.93 -3.19
#